data_AF-A0A838R3U7-F1
#
_entry.id   AF-A0A838R3U7-F1
#
_cell.length_a   1.000
_cell.length_b   1.000
_cell.length_c   1.000
_cell.angle_alpha   90.00
_cell.angle_beta   90.00
_cell.angle_gamma   90.00
#
_symmetry.space_group_name_H-M   'P 1'
#
loop_
_entity.id
_entity.type
_entity.pdbx_description
1 polymer ?
#
loop_
_entity_poly.entity_id
_entity_poly.type
_entity_poly.pdbx_seq_one_letter_code
_entity_poly.pdbx_strand_id
1 'polypeptide(L)'
;FTGEARNGQTLTVPLVGSFFGTGFNPAVDRLRNHSDADQNVRLNVGDGMTTLDPNLAYAMGDPNFGKDPSVVGTGYTNNDNNPNTLTELYAIDARQDVLVELENPNDGQLTTVGGLGVRTNDLVGFDVIRQQRIAYASLTIQGRHEGSTLYRVNLDTGNARRVGDIGNRVPLVSIAVWP
;
A
#
# COMPACT_ATOMS: atom_id res chain seq x y z
N PHE A 1 -15.62 22.41 2.49
CA PHE A 1 -14.32 22.12 1.84
C PHE A 1 -14.51 22.22 0.33
N THR A 2 -13.69 22.99 -0.39
CA THR A 2 -13.86 23.29 -1.83
C THR A 2 -13.21 22.26 -2.76
N GLY A 3 -12.49 21.26 -2.22
CA GLY A 3 -11.80 20.25 -3.04
C GLY A 3 -10.68 20.83 -3.91
N GLU A 4 -10.32 22.10 -3.71
CA GLU A 4 -9.30 22.79 -4.51
C GLU A 4 -7.91 22.25 -4.20
N ALA A 5 -7.22 21.79 -5.24
CA ALA A 5 -5.79 21.51 -5.17
C ALA A 5 -5.03 22.82 -4.91
N ARG A 6 -4.06 22.76 -4.00
CA ARG A 6 -3.11 23.84 -3.73
C ARG A 6 -1.70 23.31 -3.95
N ASN A 7 -0.78 24.17 -4.36
CA ASN A 7 0.64 23.81 -4.28
C ASN A 7 0.96 23.46 -2.82
N GLY A 8 1.36 22.22 -2.60
CA GLY A 8 1.82 21.75 -1.30
C GLY A 8 3.20 22.31 -0.96
N GLN A 9 3.69 21.95 0.22
CA GLN A 9 5.06 22.19 0.62
C GLN A 9 6.00 21.16 -0.05
N THR A 10 7.25 21.55 -0.29
CA THR A 10 8.28 20.62 -0.80
C THR A 10 8.60 19.59 0.27
N LEU A 11 8.62 18.31 -0.12
CA LEU A 11 9.02 17.22 0.78
C LEU A 11 10.47 17.45 1.27
N THR A 12 10.68 17.35 2.59
CA THR A 12 12.02 17.48 3.18
C THR A 12 12.91 16.26 2.98
N VAL A 13 12.33 15.13 2.59
CA VAL A 13 13.03 13.87 2.25
C VAL A 13 12.71 13.55 0.79
N PRO A 14 13.73 13.33 -0.07
CA PRO A 14 13.49 12.93 -1.45
C PRO A 14 12.87 11.53 -1.50
N LEU A 15 11.92 11.32 -2.40
CA LEU A 15 11.39 9.99 -2.67
C LEU A 15 12.40 9.19 -3.50
N VAL A 16 12.63 7.94 -3.10
CA VAL A 16 13.56 7.02 -3.75
C VAL A 16 12.78 5.81 -4.22
N GLY A 17 13.00 5.40 -5.47
CA GLY A 17 12.25 4.33 -6.13
C GLY A 17 11.60 4.80 -7.44
N SER A 18 10.99 3.86 -8.16
CA SER A 18 10.22 4.11 -9.38
C SER A 18 8.72 3.90 -9.17
N PHE A 19 8.34 3.09 -8.19
CA PHE A 19 6.95 2.72 -7.91
C PHE A 19 6.65 2.93 -6.43
N PHE A 20 5.43 3.40 -6.14
CA PHE A 20 5.09 3.89 -4.81
C PHE A 20 3.70 3.43 -4.40
N GLY A 21 3.58 2.96 -3.16
CA GLY A 21 2.32 2.72 -2.49
C GLY A 21 2.06 3.82 -1.45
N THR A 22 0.94 4.52 -1.56
CA THR A 22 0.55 5.60 -0.63
C THR A 22 -0.69 5.22 0.18
N GLY A 23 -0.62 5.36 1.50
CA GLY A 23 -1.78 5.22 2.40
C GLY A 23 -1.99 6.47 3.25
N PHE A 24 -3.24 6.80 3.59
CA PHE A 24 -3.58 7.90 4.49
C PHE A 24 -4.13 7.38 5.81
N ASN A 25 -3.61 7.89 6.92
CA ASN A 25 -4.17 7.69 8.24
C ASN A 25 -4.85 8.99 8.72
N PRO A 26 -6.18 9.11 8.57
CA PRO A 26 -6.93 10.30 8.94
C PRO A 26 -6.91 10.64 10.44
N ALA A 27 -6.69 9.66 11.33
CA ALA A 27 -6.69 9.89 12.78
C ALA A 27 -5.48 10.69 13.27
N VAL A 28 -4.36 10.64 12.53
CA VAL A 28 -3.13 11.39 12.86
C VAL A 28 -2.75 12.41 11.78
N ASP A 29 -3.59 12.58 10.76
CA ASP A 29 -3.39 13.46 9.59
C ASP A 29 -2.04 13.22 8.89
N ARG A 30 -1.72 11.94 8.64
CA ARG A 30 -0.46 11.55 8.01
C ARG A 30 -0.66 10.68 6.77
N LEU A 31 0.11 11.00 5.74
CA LEU A 31 0.35 10.09 4.62
C LEU A 31 1.57 9.22 4.93
N ARG A 32 1.53 7.98 4.44
CA ARG A 32 2.64 7.03 4.42
C ARG A 32 2.93 6.69 2.97
N ASN A 33 4.21 6.80 2.58
CA ASN A 33 4.71 6.37 1.29
C ASN A 33 5.70 5.23 1.49
N HIS A 34 5.45 4.15 0.75
CA HIS A 34 6.38 3.04 0.55
C HIS A 34 6.83 3.02 -0.91
N SER A 35 7.98 2.42 -1.19
CA SER A 35 8.46 2.25 -2.56
C SER A 35 9.09 0.89 -2.84
N ASP A 36 9.33 0.64 -4.12
CA ASP A 36 10.12 -0.48 -4.66
C ASP A 36 11.61 -0.47 -4.27
N ALA A 37 12.06 0.58 -3.56
CA ALA A 37 13.42 0.76 -3.05
C ALA A 37 13.44 0.78 -1.50
N ASP A 38 12.53 0.03 -0.88
CA ASP A 38 12.36 -0.15 0.57
C ASP A 38 12.09 1.12 1.37
N GLN A 39 11.81 2.24 0.71
CA GLN A 39 11.71 3.51 1.42
C GLN A 39 10.44 3.53 2.27
N ASN A 40 10.55 3.96 3.54
CA ASN A 40 9.40 4.16 4.42
C ASN A 40 9.37 5.61 4.91
N VAL A 41 8.49 6.42 4.30
CA VAL A 41 8.36 7.84 4.64
C VAL A 41 6.96 8.11 5.16
N ARG A 42 6.85 8.85 6.25
CA ARG A 42 5.60 9.50 6.65
C ARG A 42 5.68 10.99 6.41
N LEU A 43 4.54 11.56 6.04
CA LEU A 43 4.35 12.96 5.75
C LEU A 43 3.23 13.49 6.63
N ASN A 44 3.47 14.62 7.30
CA ASN A 44 2.41 15.41 7.92
C ASN A 44 1.73 16.26 6.84
N VAL A 45 0.42 16.09 6.66
CA VAL A 45 -0.32 16.77 5.59
C VAL A 45 -0.46 18.27 5.85
N GLY A 46 -0.49 18.69 7.12
CA GLY A 46 -0.68 20.09 7.49
C GLY A 46 0.50 21.00 7.17
N ASP A 47 1.74 20.51 7.30
CA ASP A 47 2.96 21.29 7.14
C ASP A 47 3.97 20.71 6.13
N GLY A 48 3.71 19.52 5.58
CA GLY A 48 4.58 18.85 4.62
C GLY A 48 5.88 18.30 5.20
N MET A 49 6.04 18.30 6.52
CA MET A 49 7.22 17.72 7.17
C MET A 49 7.26 16.22 6.95
N THR A 50 8.38 15.72 6.43
CA THR A 50 8.60 14.28 6.26
C THR A 50 9.44 13.71 7.41
N THR A 51 9.19 12.46 7.73
CA THR A 51 10.08 11.64 8.55
C THR A 51 10.43 10.39 7.77
N LEU A 52 11.73 10.16 7.60
CA LEU A 52 12.27 8.91 7.10
C LEU A 52 12.35 7.92 8.27
N ASP A 53 11.51 6.89 8.24
CA ASP A 53 11.57 5.79 9.19
C ASP A 53 12.52 4.70 8.64
N PRO A 54 12.88 3.66 9.41
CA PRO A 54 13.74 2.58 8.91
C PRO A 54 13.20 1.95 7.63
N ASN A 55 14.12 1.55 6.74
CA ASN A 55 13.79 0.88 5.49
C ASN A 55 12.94 -0.38 5.75
N LEU A 56 12.09 -0.69 4.79
CA LEU A 56 11.24 -1.85 4.81
C LEU A 56 12.09 -3.13 4.77
N ALA A 57 11.81 -4.03 5.70
CA ALA A 57 12.46 -5.34 5.77
C ALA A 57 11.52 -6.35 6.40
N TYR A 58 11.61 -7.61 5.98
CA TYR A 58 10.84 -8.68 6.62
C TYR A 58 11.33 -8.93 8.05
N ALA A 59 10.37 -9.09 8.97
CA ALA A 59 10.63 -9.33 10.38
C ALA A 59 11.37 -10.66 10.62
N MET A 60 12.13 -10.74 11.71
CA MET A 60 12.79 -11.99 12.11
C MET A 60 11.75 -13.10 12.33
N GLY A 61 11.95 -14.24 11.65
CA GLY A 61 11.02 -15.38 11.70
C GLY A 61 9.92 -15.35 10.65
N ASP A 62 9.80 -14.27 9.88
CA ASP A 62 8.90 -14.21 8.72
C ASP A 62 9.33 -15.19 7.62
N PRO A 63 8.39 -15.83 6.87
CA PRO A 63 8.73 -16.71 5.76
C PRO A 63 9.58 -16.07 4.65
N ASN A 64 9.56 -14.74 4.52
CA ASN A 64 10.35 -13.97 3.57
C ASN A 64 11.54 -13.23 4.21
N PHE A 65 11.90 -13.56 5.46
CA PHE A 65 13.06 -12.97 6.14
C PHE A 65 14.33 -13.02 5.27
N GLY A 66 15.03 -11.89 5.17
CA GLY A 66 16.24 -11.73 4.38
C GLY A 66 16.02 -11.55 2.87
N LYS A 67 14.78 -11.57 2.38
CA LYS A 67 14.46 -11.16 1.00
C LYS A 67 14.23 -9.66 0.91
N ASP A 68 14.60 -9.10 -0.23
CA ASP A 68 14.45 -7.68 -0.57
C ASP A 68 13.01 -7.36 -1.00
N PRO A 69 12.24 -6.53 -0.28
CA PRO A 69 10.83 -6.28 -0.60
C PRO A 69 10.62 -5.25 -1.73
N SER A 70 9.48 -5.30 -2.43
CA SER A 70 9.03 -4.23 -3.34
C SER A 70 7.61 -3.78 -2.97
N VAL A 71 7.50 -2.85 -2.01
CA VAL A 71 6.19 -2.44 -1.48
C VAL A 71 5.61 -1.27 -2.27
N VAL A 72 4.63 -1.59 -3.11
CA VAL A 72 4.08 -0.66 -4.13
C VAL A 72 2.57 -0.46 -4.03
N GLY A 73 1.90 -1.13 -3.09
CA GLY A 73 0.52 -0.85 -2.70
C GLY A 73 0.44 -0.74 -1.19
N THR A 74 -0.12 0.34 -0.66
CA THR A 74 -0.15 0.62 0.79
C THR A 74 -1.52 1.14 1.16
N GLY A 75 -2.15 0.63 2.22
CA GLY A 75 -3.48 1.05 2.62
C GLY A 75 -3.74 0.85 4.11
N TYR A 76 -4.30 1.87 4.75
CA TYR A 76 -4.73 1.79 6.15
C TYR A 76 -6.17 1.31 6.24
N THR A 77 -6.50 0.60 7.33
CA THR A 77 -7.88 0.19 7.60
C THR A 77 -8.77 1.34 8.08
N ASN A 78 -8.23 2.41 8.68
CA ASN A 78 -9.07 3.48 9.20
C ASN A 78 -9.45 4.49 8.13
N ASN A 79 -10.75 4.70 7.95
CA ASN A 79 -11.34 5.70 7.05
C ASN A 79 -11.99 6.86 7.82
N ASP A 80 -11.62 7.05 9.09
CA ASP A 80 -12.14 8.09 9.97
C ASP A 80 -11.04 8.73 10.84
N ASN A 81 -11.32 9.92 11.35
CA ASN A 81 -10.38 10.69 12.16
C ASN A 81 -10.46 10.40 13.67
N ASN A 82 -11.15 9.32 14.08
CA ASN A 82 -11.24 8.97 15.49
C ASN A 82 -9.96 8.26 15.93
N PRO A 83 -9.18 8.81 16.87
CA PRO A 83 -7.93 8.20 17.34
C PRO A 83 -8.14 6.85 18.06
N ASN A 84 -9.39 6.52 18.43
CA ASN A 84 -9.72 5.24 19.05
C ASN A 84 -10.09 4.15 18.02
N THR A 85 -10.20 4.48 16.75
CA THR A 85 -10.42 3.49 15.69
C THR A 85 -9.13 2.69 15.51
N LEU A 86 -9.20 1.36 15.71
CA LEU A 86 -8.09 0.47 15.42
C LEU A 86 -7.62 0.70 13.98
N THR A 87 -6.34 1.04 13.86
CA THR A 87 -5.68 1.36 12.60
C THR A 87 -4.61 0.33 12.33
N GLU A 88 -4.80 -0.45 11.28
CA GLU A 88 -3.85 -1.44 10.78
C GLU A 88 -3.35 -0.96 9.43
N LEU A 89 -2.09 -1.28 9.09
CA LEU A 89 -1.49 -0.94 7.81
C LEU A 89 -1.16 -2.22 7.04
N TYR A 90 -1.77 -2.34 5.87
CA TYR A 90 -1.49 -3.43 4.93
C TYR A 90 -0.78 -2.92 3.70
N ALA A 91 0.02 -3.79 3.09
CA ALA A 91 0.74 -3.49 1.88
C ALA A 91 0.85 -4.69 0.94
N ILE A 92 1.07 -4.43 -0.34
CA ILE A 92 1.40 -5.44 -1.35
C ILE A 92 2.89 -5.34 -1.64
N ASP A 93 3.59 -6.45 -1.40
CA ASP A 93 4.93 -6.67 -1.96
C ASP A 93 4.78 -7.35 -3.33
N ALA A 94 5.04 -6.59 -4.39
CA ALA A 94 4.89 -7.05 -5.78
C ALA A 94 6.02 -8.00 -6.22
N ARG A 95 7.17 -8.01 -5.53
CA ARG A 95 8.28 -8.89 -5.87
C ARG A 95 8.11 -10.28 -5.27
N GLN A 96 7.42 -10.38 -4.13
CA GLN A 96 7.15 -11.63 -3.42
C GLN A 96 5.73 -12.14 -3.67
N ASP A 97 4.88 -11.35 -4.31
CA ASP A 97 3.46 -11.63 -4.57
C ASP A 97 2.67 -11.94 -3.29
N VAL A 98 2.90 -11.14 -2.24
CA VAL A 98 2.29 -11.33 -0.91
C VAL A 98 1.57 -10.06 -0.43
N LEU A 99 0.54 -10.28 0.38
CA LEU A 99 0.02 -9.28 1.30
C LEU A 99 0.88 -9.30 2.56
N VAL A 100 1.31 -8.13 3.01
CA VAL A 100 2.04 -7.92 4.26
C VAL A 100 1.27 -6.97 5.18
N GLU A 101 1.50 -7.11 6.48
CA GLU A 101 1.06 -6.19 7.51
C GLU A 101 2.28 -5.52 8.15
N LEU A 102 2.14 -4.23 8.48
CA LEU A 102 3.09 -3.50 9.31
C LEU A 102 2.41 -3.22 10.65
N GLU A 103 2.60 -4.10 11.63
CA GLU A 103 2.00 -3.97 12.98
C GLU A 103 2.41 -2.63 13.63
N ASN A 104 3.67 -2.24 13.43
CA ASN A 104 4.18 -0.92 13.77
C ASN A 104 4.82 -0.27 12.53
N PRO A 105 4.06 0.57 11.79
CA PRO A 105 4.55 1.19 10.55
C PRO A 105 5.84 2.00 10.67
N ASN A 106 6.26 2.37 11.89
CA ASN A 106 7.42 3.22 12.11
C ASN A 106 8.72 2.45 12.33
N ASP A 107 8.72 1.12 12.42
CA ASP A 107 9.93 0.30 12.51
C ASP A 107 10.33 -0.36 11.18
N GLY A 108 9.48 -0.25 10.16
CA GLY A 108 9.71 -0.78 8.82
C GLY A 108 9.62 -2.31 8.73
N GLN A 109 9.15 -3.00 9.76
CA GLN A 109 9.08 -4.45 9.75
C GLN A 109 7.82 -4.95 9.01
N LEU A 110 8.03 -5.85 8.06
CA LEU A 110 6.96 -6.51 7.30
C LEU A 110 6.69 -7.89 7.89
N THR A 111 5.42 -8.17 8.16
CA THR A 111 4.91 -9.51 8.50
C THR A 111 4.04 -10.02 7.36
N THR A 112 4.37 -11.17 6.79
CA THR A 112 3.64 -11.81 5.70
C THR A 112 2.30 -12.33 6.21
N VAL A 113 1.20 -11.83 5.64
CA VAL A 113 -0.16 -12.36 5.88
C VAL A 113 -0.39 -13.60 5.03
N GLY A 114 -0.02 -13.53 3.74
CA GLY A 114 -0.17 -14.64 2.82
C GLY A 114 0.02 -14.26 1.36
N GLY A 115 0.13 -15.27 0.50
CA GLY A 115 0.31 -15.08 -0.94
C GLY A 115 -0.96 -14.60 -1.64
N LEU A 116 -0.79 -13.67 -2.58
CA LEU A 116 -1.88 -13.17 -3.43
C LEU A 116 -2.48 -14.29 -4.30
N GLY A 117 -1.67 -15.30 -4.67
CA GLY A 117 -2.06 -16.39 -5.57
C GLY A 117 -2.07 -16.00 -7.05
N VAL A 118 -1.61 -14.78 -7.36
CA VAL A 118 -1.39 -14.26 -8.71
C VAL A 118 -0.07 -13.50 -8.71
N ARG A 119 0.61 -13.47 -9.87
CA ARG A 119 1.86 -12.72 -10.02
C ARG A 119 1.61 -11.34 -10.61
N THR A 120 1.92 -10.28 -9.87
CA THR A 120 1.80 -8.90 -10.34
C THR A 120 3.16 -8.33 -10.72
N ASN A 121 3.18 -7.18 -11.41
CA ASN A 121 4.35 -6.31 -11.46
C ASN A 121 4.15 -5.12 -10.50
N ASP A 122 5.06 -4.15 -10.55
CA ASP A 122 5.07 -3.00 -9.64
C ASP A 122 3.95 -1.95 -9.89
N LEU A 123 3.12 -2.13 -10.94
CA LEU A 123 1.95 -1.29 -11.20
C LEU A 123 0.75 -1.83 -10.41
N VAL A 124 0.65 -1.38 -9.16
CA VAL A 124 -0.36 -1.80 -8.19
C VAL A 124 -1.12 -0.59 -7.67
N GLY A 125 -2.45 -0.69 -7.67
CA GLY A 125 -3.32 0.15 -6.85
C GLY A 125 -3.88 -0.69 -5.71
N PHE A 126 -3.99 -0.13 -4.51
CA PHE A 126 -4.43 -0.87 -3.33
C PHE A 126 -5.17 0.06 -2.37
N ASP A 127 -6.34 -0.36 -1.91
CA ASP A 127 -7.09 0.36 -0.87
C ASP A 127 -7.96 -0.60 -0.04
N VAL A 128 -8.22 -0.25 1.21
CA VAL A 128 -8.70 -1.16 2.25
C VAL A 128 -10.10 -0.79 2.74
N ILE A 129 -10.96 -1.80 2.89
CA ILE A 129 -12.29 -1.70 3.51
C ILE A 129 -12.30 -2.50 4.81
N ARG A 130 -12.11 -1.79 5.94
CA ARG A 130 -11.99 -2.38 7.28
C ARG A 130 -13.16 -3.24 7.71
N GLN A 131 -14.38 -2.76 7.54
CA GLN A 131 -15.60 -3.41 8.08
C GLN A 131 -15.78 -4.84 7.57
N GLN A 132 -15.24 -5.15 6.39
CA GLN A 132 -15.35 -6.44 5.73
C GLN A 132 -14.03 -7.23 5.73
N ARG A 133 -12.97 -6.71 6.37
CA ARG A 133 -11.60 -7.24 6.36
C ARG A 133 -11.10 -7.59 4.96
N ILE A 134 -11.37 -6.68 4.02
CA ILE A 134 -10.97 -6.84 2.61
C ILE A 134 -10.23 -5.62 2.12
N ALA A 135 -9.46 -5.82 1.07
CA ALA A 135 -8.95 -4.75 0.23
C ALA A 135 -9.38 -4.98 -1.21
N TYR A 136 -9.35 -3.90 -1.99
CA TYR A 136 -9.35 -3.99 -3.44
C TYR A 136 -7.94 -3.70 -3.94
N ALA A 137 -7.54 -4.40 -4.99
CA ALA A 137 -6.27 -4.18 -5.65
C ALA A 137 -6.44 -4.16 -7.17
N SER A 138 -5.87 -3.17 -7.85
CA SER A 138 -5.64 -3.25 -9.29
C SER A 138 -4.26 -3.85 -9.52
N LEU A 139 -4.21 -5.07 -10.05
CA LEU A 139 -2.97 -5.80 -10.29
C LEU A 139 -2.72 -5.92 -11.79
N THR A 140 -1.46 -5.75 -12.20
CA THR A 140 -1.04 -5.93 -13.59
C THR A 140 -0.30 -7.25 -13.69
N ILE A 141 -0.97 -8.27 -14.24
CA ILE A 141 -0.49 -9.65 -14.17
C ILE A 141 0.71 -9.85 -15.10
N GLN A 142 1.81 -10.39 -14.57
CA GLN A 142 3.01 -10.67 -15.36
C GLN A 142 2.68 -11.57 -16.57
N GLY A 143 3.22 -11.20 -17.73
CA GLY A 143 2.96 -11.88 -19.00
C GLY A 143 1.66 -11.48 -19.72
N ARG A 144 0.82 -10.64 -19.10
CA ARG A 144 -0.27 -9.92 -19.78
C ARG A 144 0.16 -8.47 -19.97
N HIS A 145 0.65 -8.15 -21.17
CA HIS A 145 1.18 -6.82 -21.50
C HIS A 145 0.12 -5.71 -21.56
N GLU A 146 -1.14 -6.00 -21.27
CA GLU A 146 -2.24 -5.07 -21.48
C GLU A 146 -3.23 -5.14 -20.32
N GLY A 147 -3.24 -4.10 -19.49
CA GLY A 147 -4.33 -3.81 -18.53
C GLY A 147 -4.15 -4.30 -17.11
N SER A 148 -4.77 -3.56 -16.19
CA SER A 148 -4.94 -4.00 -14.81
C SER A 148 -6.23 -4.81 -14.64
N THR A 149 -6.19 -5.77 -13.74
CA THR A 149 -7.35 -6.56 -13.31
C THR A 149 -7.68 -6.16 -11.87
N LEU A 150 -8.96 -5.97 -11.57
CA LEU A 150 -9.44 -5.71 -10.22
C LEU A 150 -9.55 -7.03 -9.46
N TYR A 151 -8.97 -7.04 -8.25
CA TYR A 151 -9.03 -8.13 -7.30
C TYR A 151 -9.63 -7.66 -5.99
N ARG A 152 -10.33 -8.57 -5.32
CA ARG A 152 -10.67 -8.47 -3.89
C ARG A 152 -9.65 -9.32 -3.12
N VAL A 153 -8.93 -8.70 -2.19
CA VAL A 153 -7.92 -9.35 -1.36
C VAL A 153 -8.51 -9.57 0.04
N ASN A 154 -8.34 -10.75 0.59
CA ASN A 154 -8.73 -11.07 1.97
C ASN A 154 -7.59 -10.73 2.93
N LEU A 155 -7.84 -9.89 3.95
CA LEU A 155 -6.80 -9.41 4.87
C LEU A 155 -6.35 -10.45 5.91
N ASP A 156 -7.07 -11.56 6.05
CA ASP A 156 -6.68 -12.64 6.99
C ASP A 156 -5.78 -13.69 6.33
N THR A 157 -5.80 -13.77 5.00
CA THR A 157 -5.15 -14.86 4.24
C THR A 157 -4.24 -14.37 3.12
N GLY A 158 -4.32 -13.08 2.75
CA GLY A 158 -3.65 -12.53 1.58
C GLY A 158 -4.24 -12.94 0.24
N ASN A 159 -5.21 -13.87 0.20
CA ASN A 159 -5.68 -14.43 -1.07
C ASN A 159 -6.42 -13.39 -1.92
N ALA A 160 -5.97 -13.19 -3.16
CA ALA A 160 -6.60 -12.32 -4.13
C ALA A 160 -7.60 -13.10 -5.01
N ARG A 161 -8.85 -12.65 -5.05
CA ARG A 161 -9.92 -13.18 -5.91
C ARG A 161 -10.26 -12.19 -7.01
N ARG A 162 -10.19 -12.64 -8.26
CA ARG A 162 -10.48 -11.79 -9.43
C ARG A 162 -11.93 -11.31 -9.40
N VAL A 163 -12.11 -10.00 -9.63
CA VAL A 163 -13.42 -9.36 -9.85
C VAL A 163 -13.65 -9.18 -11.35
N GLY A 164 -12.71 -8.57 -12.08
CA GLY A 164 -12.85 -8.28 -13.51
C GLY A 164 -11.69 -7.46 -14.06
N ASP A 165 -11.61 -7.35 -15.40
CA ASP A 165 -10.61 -6.48 -16.04
C ASP A 165 -11.02 -5.00 -15.88
N ILE A 166 -10.03 -4.10 -15.77
CA ILE A 166 -10.28 -2.67 -15.63
C ILE A 166 -10.04 -1.96 -16.98
N GLY A 167 -11.10 -1.35 -17.52
CA GLY A 167 -11.04 -0.47 -18.68
C GLY A 167 -10.46 -1.10 -19.95
N ASN A 168 -9.91 -0.25 -20.83
CA ASN A 168 -9.41 -0.62 -22.16
C ASN A 168 -7.93 -1.06 -22.14
N ARG A 169 -7.54 -1.80 -21.11
CA ARG A 169 -6.19 -2.37 -20.98
C ARG A 169 -5.04 -1.37 -20.76
N VAL A 170 -5.33 -0.24 -20.13
CA VAL A 170 -4.29 0.66 -19.62
C VAL A 170 -3.91 0.22 -18.19
N PRO A 171 -2.61 0.09 -17.87
CA PRO A 171 -2.19 -0.17 -16.50
C PRO A 171 -2.56 0.98 -15.57
N LEU A 172 -3.05 0.66 -14.38
CA LEU A 172 -3.33 1.60 -13.32
C LEU A 172 -2.22 1.57 -12.27
N VAL A 173 -1.96 2.74 -11.69
CA VAL A 173 -0.99 2.94 -10.61
C VAL A 173 -1.65 3.16 -9.24
N SER A 174 -2.97 3.38 -9.20
CA SER A 174 -3.69 3.65 -7.96
C SER A 174 -5.20 3.45 -8.13
N ILE A 175 -5.86 3.12 -7.02
CA ILE A 175 -7.31 3.09 -6.87
C ILE A 175 -7.66 3.64 -5.48
N ALA A 176 -8.90 4.05 -5.30
CA ALA A 176 -9.47 4.35 -3.99
C ALA A 176 -10.87 3.75 -3.91
N VAL A 177 -11.27 3.30 -2.72
CA VAL A 177 -12.60 2.74 -2.47
C VAL A 177 -13.33 3.59 -1.42
N TRP A 178 -14.60 3.84 -1.70
CA TRP A 178 -15.50 4.48 -0.74
C TRP A 178 -16.44 3.39 -0.17
N PRO A 179 -16.47 3.20 1.16
CA PRO A 179 -17.33 2.21 1.79
C PRO A 179 -18.82 2.55 1.76
#